data_AF-A0A2J6R3V5-F1
#
_entry.id   AF-A0A2J6R3V5-F1
#
_cell.length_a   1.000
_cell.length_b   1.000
_cell.length_c   1.000
_cell.angle_alpha   90.00
_cell.angle_beta   90.00
_cell.angle_gamma   90.00
#
_symmetry.space_group_name_H-M   'P 1'
#
loop_
_entity.id
_entity.type
_entity.pdbx_description
1 polymer ?
#
loop_
_entity_poly.entity_id
_entity_poly.type
_entity_poly.pdbx_seq_one_letter_code
_entity_poly.pdbx_strand_id
1 'polypeptide(L)'
;MFRFHKTKDVISLFHNAKSPASIRVNTLLKQASANASEHATEDQASDHSAQTQPRRQEFELEVTEEPPTQDQLKSILEYIGAQKASTIIKGARDEADAMRKLKENSESFQRPVTVDWSNGRAVVGDNESEILKMIEDLPKS
;
A
#
# COMPACT_ATOMS: atom_id res chain seq x y z
N MET A 1 -8.59 -21.20 -25.23
CA MET A 1 -8.79 -19.79 -24.86
C MET A 1 -7.93 -19.55 -23.63
N PHE A 2 -6.78 -18.88 -23.78
CA PHE A 2 -5.89 -18.63 -22.65
C PHE A 2 -6.51 -17.50 -21.81
N ARG A 3 -6.95 -17.83 -20.59
CA ARG A 3 -7.26 -16.81 -19.57
C ARG A 3 -5.91 -16.25 -19.14
N PHE A 4 -5.57 -15.06 -19.62
CA PHE A 4 -4.47 -14.28 -19.06
C PHE A 4 -4.88 -13.90 -17.63
N HIS A 5 -4.30 -14.56 -16.63
CA HIS A 5 -4.42 -14.09 -15.26
C HIS A 5 -3.70 -12.74 -15.20
N LYS A 6 -4.47 -11.67 -15.00
CA LYS A 6 -3.93 -10.34 -14.70
C LYS A 6 -3.03 -10.50 -13.47
N THR A 7 -1.83 -9.95 -13.52
CA THR A 7 -0.91 -9.92 -12.36
C THR A 7 -1.62 -9.22 -11.22
N LYS A 8 -1.61 -9.81 -10.01
CA LYS A 8 -2.20 -9.16 -8.83
C LYS A 8 -1.49 -7.84 -8.58
N ASP A 9 -2.25 -6.83 -8.17
CA ASP A 9 -1.67 -5.56 -7.76
C ASP A 9 -0.83 -5.79 -6.49
N VAL A 10 0.38 -5.22 -6.43
CA VAL A 10 1.25 -5.34 -5.27
C VAL A 10 1.12 -4.10 -4.40
N ILE A 11 0.70 -4.31 -3.15
CA ILE A 11 0.67 -3.28 -2.11
C ILE A 11 1.74 -3.60 -1.07
N SER A 12 2.73 -2.71 -0.94
CA SER A 12 3.76 -2.83 0.08
C SER A 12 3.47 -1.91 1.27
N LEU A 13 3.58 -2.46 2.48
CA LEU A 13 3.50 -1.73 3.74
C LEU A 13 4.87 -1.66 4.39
N PHE A 14 5.40 -0.44 4.50
CA PHE A 14 6.56 -0.13 5.33
C PHE A 14 6.09 0.16 6.75
N HIS A 15 6.29 -0.78 7.68
CA HIS A 15 5.79 -0.68 9.05
C HIS A 15 6.92 -0.69 10.08
N ASN A 16 6.61 -0.29 11.31
CA ASN A 16 7.50 -0.44 12.46
C ASN A 16 6.73 -1.17 13.58
N ALA A 17 7.22 -2.34 14.02
CA ALA A 17 6.57 -3.11 15.08
C ALA A 17 6.44 -2.37 16.42
N LYS A 18 7.24 -1.31 16.64
CA LYS A 18 7.17 -0.47 17.85
C LYS A 18 6.12 0.64 17.73
N SER A 19 5.52 0.85 16.56
CA SER A 19 4.51 1.89 16.31
C SER A 19 3.09 1.31 16.34
N PRO A 20 2.21 1.76 17.27
CA PRO A 20 0.81 1.33 17.29
C PRO A 20 0.06 1.63 15.98
N ALA A 21 0.39 2.75 15.33
CA ALA A 21 -0.17 3.13 14.03
C ALA A 21 0.19 2.10 12.94
N SER A 22 1.46 1.66 12.92
CA SER A 22 1.92 0.60 12.03
C SER A 22 1.21 -0.74 12.26
N ILE A 23 0.97 -1.11 13.52
CA ILE A 23 0.28 -2.36 13.87
C ILE A 23 -1.19 -2.34 13.40
N ARG A 24 -1.87 -1.19 13.54
CA ARG A 24 -3.25 -1.02 13.06
C ARG A 24 -3.33 -1.20 11.54
N VAL A 25 -2.48 -0.50 10.78
CA VAL A 25 -2.47 -0.58 9.32
C VAL A 25 -2.11 -1.99 8.85
N ASN A 26 -1.14 -2.66 9.48
CA ASN A 26 -0.79 -4.04 9.15
C ASN A 26 -1.98 -4.99 9.35
N THR A 27 -2.71 -4.86 10.46
CA THR A 27 -3.91 -5.65 10.73
C THR A 27 -5.00 -5.38 9.69
N LEU A 28 -5.24 -4.11 9.37
CA LEU A 28 -6.23 -3.67 8.38
C LEU A 28 -5.94 -4.28 7.00
N LEU A 29 -4.70 -4.15 6.51
CA LEU A 29 -4.30 -4.67 5.20
C LEU A 29 -4.36 -6.19 5.13
N LYS A 30 -3.95 -6.89 6.21
CA LYS A 30 -4.06 -8.35 6.30
C LYS A 30 -5.51 -8.83 6.26
N GLN A 31 -6.42 -8.14 6.95
CA GLN A 31 -7.85 -8.44 6.89
C GLN A 31 -8.41 -8.17 5.49
N ALA A 32 -8.02 -7.05 4.87
CA ALA A 32 -8.45 -6.71 3.52
C ALA A 32 -8.00 -7.76 2.48
N SER A 33 -6.74 -8.23 2.55
CA SER A 33 -6.22 -9.24 1.63
C SER A 33 -6.85 -10.62 1.83
N ALA A 34 -7.11 -11.01 3.09
CA ALA A 34 -7.81 -12.25 3.42
C ALA A 34 -9.25 -12.23 2.86
N ASN A 35 -10.01 -11.18 3.13
CA ASN A 35 -11.39 -11.05 2.65
C ASN A 35 -11.47 -11.04 1.12
N ALA A 36 -10.52 -10.38 0.44
CA ALA A 36 -10.46 -10.38 -1.02
C ALA A 36 -10.22 -11.80 -1.59
N SER A 37 -9.44 -12.63 -0.90
CA SER A 37 -9.15 -14.01 -1.31
C SER A 37 -10.32 -14.97 -1.05
N GLU A 38 -11.09 -14.76 0.03
CA GLU A 38 -12.24 -15.61 0.39
C GLU A 38 -13.44 -15.39 -0.57
N HIS A 39 -13.70 -14.16 -1.00
CA HIS A 39 -14.78 -13.88 -1.95
C HIS A 39 -14.50 -14.35 -3.40
N ALA A 40 -13.26 -14.73 -3.71
CA ALA A 40 -12.89 -15.25 -5.02
C ALA A 40 -13.29 -16.72 -5.22
N THR A 41 -13.38 -17.51 -4.14
CA THR A 41 -13.72 -18.95 -4.21
C THR A 41 -15.22 -19.22 -4.25
N GLU A 42 -16.04 -18.28 -3.75
CA GLU A 42 -17.49 -18.45 -3.61
C GLU A 42 -18.27 -18.21 -4.92
N ASP A 43 -17.69 -17.49 -5.89
CA ASP A 43 -18.40 -16.99 -7.07
C ASP A 43 -18.14 -17.80 -8.37
N GLN A 44 -17.64 -19.04 -8.26
CA GLN A 44 -17.55 -19.96 -9.42
C GLN A 44 -18.68 -21.00 -9.47
N ALA A 45 -19.57 -21.03 -8.48
CA ALA A 45 -20.64 -22.01 -8.43
C ALA A 45 -21.87 -21.47 -7.67
N SER A 46 -22.57 -20.47 -8.21
CA SER A 46 -24.05 -20.44 -8.29
C SER A 46 -24.60 -19.08 -8.73
N ASP A 47 -25.79 -19.19 -9.30
CA ASP A 47 -26.71 -18.22 -9.89
C ASP A 47 -27.07 -16.98 -9.02
N HIS A 48 -27.60 -15.96 -9.68
CA HIS A 48 -27.83 -14.57 -9.28
C HIS A 48 -28.65 -14.31 -7.99
N SER A 49 -28.17 -13.44 -7.10
CA SER A 49 -28.98 -12.39 -6.44
C SER A 49 -28.05 -11.31 -5.81
N ALA A 50 -28.54 -10.07 -5.73
CA ALA A 50 -27.75 -8.86 -5.51
C ALA A 50 -26.80 -8.88 -4.29
N GLN A 51 -25.49 -9.03 -4.52
CA GLN A 51 -24.46 -8.89 -3.49
C GLN A 51 -24.08 -7.40 -3.35
N THR A 52 -24.66 -6.72 -2.36
CA THR A 52 -24.43 -5.30 -2.02
C THR A 52 -23.13 -5.05 -1.25
N GLN A 53 -22.05 -5.80 -1.52
CA GLN A 53 -20.72 -5.44 -1.05
C GLN A 53 -19.77 -5.34 -2.26
N PRO A 54 -19.05 -4.22 -2.42
CA PRO A 54 -18.09 -4.10 -3.50
C PRO A 54 -17.08 -5.23 -3.36
N ARG A 55 -16.97 -6.07 -4.39
CA ARG A 55 -15.96 -7.14 -4.48
C ARG A 55 -14.60 -6.47 -4.28
N ARG A 56 -13.96 -6.69 -3.13
CA ARG A 56 -12.61 -6.20 -2.87
C ARG A 56 -11.66 -7.03 -3.74
N GLN A 57 -10.88 -6.34 -4.56
CA GLN A 57 -9.99 -6.97 -5.51
C GLN A 57 -8.84 -7.68 -4.80
N GLU A 58 -8.46 -8.86 -5.28
CA GLU A 58 -7.27 -9.55 -4.80
C GLU A 58 -6.01 -8.74 -5.09
N PHE A 59 -5.20 -8.51 -4.06
CA PHE A 59 -3.88 -7.88 -4.16
C PHE A 59 -2.88 -8.69 -3.33
N GLU A 60 -1.61 -8.58 -3.68
CA GLU A 60 -0.50 -9.13 -2.91
C GLU A 60 -0.05 -8.11 -1.87
N LEU A 61 -0.10 -8.50 -0.59
CA LEU A 61 0.35 -7.66 0.51
C LEU A 61 1.78 -8.02 0.89
N GLU A 62 2.70 -7.12 0.64
CA GLU A 62 4.08 -7.22 1.12
C GLU A 62 4.24 -6.37 2.38
N VAL A 63 4.76 -6.95 3.46
CA VAL A 63 4.98 -6.24 4.71
C VAL A 63 6.47 -6.23 5.01
N THR A 64 7.06 -5.04 5.16
CA THR A 64 8.48 -4.89 5.44
C THR A 64 8.76 -3.92 6.59
N GLU A 65 9.75 -4.27 7.40
CA GLU A 65 10.33 -3.42 8.43
C GLU A 65 11.66 -2.78 7.97
N GLU A 66 12.12 -3.09 6.77
CA GLU A 66 13.31 -2.48 6.22
C GLU A 66 13.00 -1.09 5.65
N PRO A 67 13.95 -0.14 5.66
CA PRO A 67 13.77 1.12 4.95
C PRO A 67 13.61 0.85 3.44
N PRO A 68 12.88 1.71 2.70
CA PRO A 68 12.80 1.57 1.25
C PRO A 68 14.18 1.68 0.60
N THR A 69 14.38 1.02 -0.53
CA THR A 69 15.55 1.26 -1.38
C THR A 69 15.50 2.67 -1.96
N GLN A 70 16.62 3.14 -2.53
CA GLN A 70 16.67 4.49 -3.12
C GLN A 70 15.66 4.66 -4.27
N ASP A 71 15.51 3.64 -5.12
CA ASP A 71 14.56 3.65 -6.24
C ASP A 71 13.10 3.59 -5.76
N GLN A 72 12.84 2.81 -4.71
CA GLN A 72 11.53 2.79 -4.05
C GLN A 72 11.19 4.14 -3.45
N LEU A 73 12.12 4.78 -2.71
CA LEU A 73 11.89 6.11 -2.14
C LEU A 73 11.59 7.12 -3.23
N LYS A 74 12.35 7.11 -4.33
CA LYS A 74 12.13 8.02 -5.46
C LYS A 74 10.72 7.86 -6.03
N SER A 75 10.31 6.63 -6.30
CA SER A 75 8.98 6.32 -6.81
C SER A 75 7.87 6.77 -5.85
N ILE A 76 8.05 6.55 -4.54
CA ILE A 76 7.09 7.02 -3.51
C ILE A 76 6.98 8.55 -3.51
N LEU A 77 8.10 9.26 -3.62
CA LEU A 77 8.12 10.72 -3.70
C LEU A 77 7.44 11.25 -4.97
N GLU A 78 7.57 10.54 -6.08
CA GLU A 78 6.86 10.84 -7.33
C GLU A 78 5.34 10.67 -7.15
N TYR A 79 4.89 9.60 -6.48
CA TYR A 79 3.46 9.31 -6.27
C TYR A 79 2.75 10.33 -5.38
N ILE A 80 3.40 10.78 -4.30
CA ILE A 80 2.82 11.78 -3.39
C ILE A 80 3.05 13.23 -3.87
N GLY A 81 4.01 13.41 -4.77
CA GLY A 81 4.55 14.70 -5.20
C GLY A 81 5.72 15.20 -4.34
N ALA A 82 6.79 15.64 -5.00
CA ALA A 82 8.04 16.09 -4.36
C ALA A 82 7.87 17.17 -3.27
N GLN A 83 6.82 17.99 -3.35
CA GLN A 83 6.49 19.00 -2.33
C GLN A 83 6.13 18.40 -0.97
N LYS A 84 5.78 17.12 -0.92
CA LYS A 84 5.45 16.38 0.30
C LYS A 84 6.62 15.54 0.83
N ALA A 85 7.85 15.74 0.35
CA ALA A 85 9.02 14.98 0.79
C ALA A 85 9.20 14.96 2.32
N SER A 86 8.87 16.07 3.00
CA SER A 86 8.90 16.19 4.46
C SER A 86 7.94 15.25 5.19
N THR A 87 6.88 14.79 4.52
CA THR A 87 5.89 13.84 5.07
C THR A 87 6.39 12.40 5.04
N ILE A 88 7.29 12.06 4.11
CA ILE A 88 7.91 10.73 4.05
C ILE A 88 9.21 10.70 4.83
N ILE A 89 10.07 11.70 4.65
CA ILE A 89 11.35 11.80 5.34
C ILE A 89 11.32 13.01 6.27
N LYS A 90 11.45 12.76 7.56
CA LYS A 90 11.41 13.80 8.58
C LYS A 90 12.49 14.86 8.32
N GLY A 91 12.04 16.09 8.09
CA GLY A 91 12.90 17.25 7.88
C GLY A 91 13.54 17.35 6.50
N ALA A 92 13.11 16.54 5.53
CA ALA A 92 13.48 16.73 4.13
C ALA A 92 12.79 17.95 3.53
N ARG A 93 13.51 18.67 2.66
CA ARG A 93 12.99 19.85 1.93
C ARG A 93 12.60 19.53 0.50
N ASP A 94 13.34 18.62 -0.12
CA ASP A 94 13.19 18.19 -1.50
C ASP A 94 13.58 16.71 -1.63
N GLU A 95 13.47 16.16 -2.83
CA GLU A 95 13.80 14.78 -3.14
C GLU A 95 15.27 14.44 -2.86
N ALA A 96 16.20 15.33 -3.21
CA ALA A 96 17.62 15.10 -3.02
C ALA A 96 17.99 15.04 -1.52
N ASP A 97 17.42 15.94 -0.71
CA ASP A 97 17.60 15.96 0.73
C ASP A 97 16.90 14.76 1.40
N ALA A 98 15.74 14.33 0.89
CA ALA A 98 15.07 13.11 1.34
C ALA A 98 15.95 11.86 1.13
N MET A 99 16.52 11.69 -0.07
CA MET A 99 17.42 10.57 -0.37
C MET A 99 18.69 10.60 0.49
N ARG A 100 19.29 11.78 0.67
CA ARG A 100 20.48 11.95 1.51
C ARG A 100 20.18 11.58 2.96
N LYS A 101 19.07 12.06 3.52
CA LYS A 101 18.65 11.79 4.90
C LYS A 101 18.33 10.33 5.14
N LEU A 102 17.68 9.65 4.19
CA LEU A 102 17.42 8.22 4.31
C LEU A 102 18.73 7.43 4.40
N LYS A 103 19.73 7.80 3.60
CA LYS A 103 21.07 7.17 3.61
C LYS A 103 21.83 7.44 4.92
N GLU A 104 21.71 8.64 5.46
CA GLU A 104 22.33 9.02 6.73
C GLU A 104 21.63 8.39 7.94
N ASN A 105 20.31 8.27 7.89
CA ASN A 105 19.48 7.76 8.97
C ASN A 105 18.20 7.11 8.44
N SER A 106 18.13 5.78 8.47
CA SER A 106 16.94 5.02 8.08
C SER A 106 15.69 5.35 8.92
N GLU A 107 15.87 5.76 10.18
CA GLU A 107 14.78 6.17 11.07
C GLU A 107 14.17 7.53 10.70
N SER A 108 14.77 8.25 9.74
CA SER A 108 14.17 9.48 9.20
C SER A 108 12.93 9.16 8.35
N PHE A 109 12.79 7.93 7.86
CA PHE A 109 11.61 7.47 7.12
C PHE A 109 10.42 7.29 8.06
N GLN A 110 9.36 8.05 7.80
CA GLN A 110 8.12 8.00 8.57
C GLN A 110 7.39 6.69 8.28
N ARG A 111 6.89 6.05 9.33
CA ARG A 111 6.15 4.78 9.26
C ARG A 111 4.88 4.88 10.09
N PRO A 112 3.75 4.30 9.64
CA PRO A 112 3.63 3.45 8.46
C PRO A 112 3.55 4.24 7.14
N VAL A 113 3.97 3.61 6.05
CA VAL A 113 3.71 4.07 4.67
C VAL A 113 3.19 2.90 3.88
N THR A 114 2.01 3.06 3.27
CA THR A 114 1.41 2.08 2.38
C THR A 114 1.60 2.53 0.94
N VAL A 115 2.08 1.65 0.07
CA VAL A 115 2.40 1.98 -1.32
C VAL A 115 1.71 0.98 -2.24
N ASP A 116 0.95 1.49 -3.21
CA ASP A 116 0.42 0.74 -4.33
C ASP A 116 1.29 1.07 -5.57
N TRP A 117 2.14 0.10 -5.92
CA TRP A 117 3.06 0.23 -7.05
C TRP A 117 2.35 0.19 -8.40
N SER A 118 1.18 -0.44 -8.46
CA SER A 118 0.46 -0.71 -9.70
C SER A 118 -0.30 0.52 -10.16
N ASN A 119 -0.86 1.28 -9.21
CA ASN A 119 -1.61 2.51 -9.49
C ASN A 119 -0.83 3.80 -9.18
N GLY A 120 0.42 3.69 -8.74
CA GLY A 120 1.28 4.84 -8.48
C GLY A 120 0.77 5.72 -7.32
N ARG A 121 0.33 5.08 -6.23
CA ARG A 121 -0.24 5.76 -5.06
C ARG A 121 0.54 5.39 -3.81
N ALA A 122 0.66 6.34 -2.89
CA ALA A 122 1.18 6.08 -1.57
C ALA A 122 0.41 6.88 -0.51
N VAL A 123 0.18 6.24 0.64
CA VAL A 123 -0.50 6.81 1.80
C VAL A 123 0.46 6.80 2.97
N VAL A 124 0.63 7.97 3.59
CA VAL A 124 1.51 8.17 4.73
C VAL A 124 0.70 8.18 6.01
N GLY A 125 1.14 7.42 7.01
CA GLY A 125 0.46 7.31 8.29
C GLY A 125 -0.67 6.29 8.28
N ASP A 126 -1.55 6.39 9.26
CA ASP A 126 -2.60 5.41 9.58
C ASP A 126 -4.01 5.89 9.22
N ASN A 127 -4.13 6.70 8.17
CA ASN A 127 -5.44 7.12 7.68
C ASN A 127 -6.19 5.94 7.04
N GLU A 128 -6.92 5.20 7.86
CA GLU A 128 -7.64 3.98 7.45
C GLU A 128 -8.60 4.24 6.28
N SER A 129 -9.27 5.39 6.26
CA SER A 129 -10.22 5.73 5.18
C SER A 129 -9.51 5.91 3.83
N GLU A 130 -8.33 6.52 3.83
CA GLU A 130 -7.54 6.72 2.61
C GLU A 130 -6.93 5.41 2.11
N ILE A 131 -6.48 4.56 3.04
CA ILE A 131 -5.95 3.22 2.75
C ILE A 131 -7.07 2.32 2.17
N LEU A 132 -8.25 2.30 2.81
CA LEU A 132 -9.39 1.53 2.31
C LEU A 132 -9.83 2.00 0.93
N LYS A 133 -9.91 3.32 0.73
CA LYS A 133 -10.22 3.89 -0.59
C LYS A 133 -9.19 3.49 -1.65
N MET A 134 -7.91 3.45 -1.30
CA MET A 134 -6.86 2.98 -2.21
C MET A 134 -7.08 1.52 -2.64
N ILE A 135 -7.48 0.65 -1.71
CA ILE A 135 -7.79 -0.77 -2.00
C ILE A 135 -9.07 -0.91 -2.82
N GLU A 136 -10.08 -0.08 -2.57
CA GLU A 136 -11.35 -0.09 -3.30
C GLU A 136 -11.21 0.44 -4.73
N ASP A 137 -10.28 1.36 -4.97
CA ASP A 137 -9.98 1.93 -6.29
C ASP A 137 -9.15 0.97 -7.17
N LEU A 138 -8.71 -0.19 -6.66
CA LEU A 138 -7.96 -1.17 -7.44
C LEU A 138 -8.77 -1.61 -8.68
N PRO A 139 -8.16 -1.61 -9.88
CA PRO A 139 -8.87 -1.89 -11.11
C PRO A 139 -9.40 -3.33 -11.11
N LYS A 140 -10.70 -3.49 -11.33
CA LYS A 140 -11.37 -4.80 -11.48
C LYS A 140 -10.57 -5.66 -12.46
N SER A 141 -10.17 -6.85 -12.02
CA SER A 141 -9.42 -7.81 -12.84
C SER A 141 -10.32 -8.66 -13.70
#